data_AF-A0A956H205-F1
#
_entry.id   AF-A0A956H205-F1
#
_cell.length_a   1.000
_cell.length_b   1.000
_cell.length_c   1.000
_cell.angle_alpha   90.00
_cell.angle_beta   90.00
_cell.angle_gamma   90.00
#
_symmetry.space_group_name_H-M   'P 1'
#
loop_
_entity.id
_entity.type
_entity.pdbx_description
1 polymer ?
#
loop_
_entity_poly.entity_id
_entity_poly.type
_entity_poly.pdbx_seq_one_letter_code
_entity_poly.pdbx_strand_id
1 'polypeptide(L)'
;MNPIQRAIEALYAGERCPRLRIDVTHEGVVCPDFVRERWKEQLIIDLDPSYPLDLAFTKVGVEADLSFGGHVSRCVFPWTAIYLVADRETGKGQVFQEHIPAALRQGPAPAPKPKAGGYFWGTGRRKTAIARVWLMPGEGKITINRRDAEHYLTRPTNMKFVEQPLYSTDTREKYDVWATAKGGGLSGQAGAVRLGIARALLRVNGEYRGELKSAGQLTRDPRKKERKKYGRRGARARFQFSKR
;
A
#
# COMPACT_ATOMS: atom_id res chain seq x y z
N MET A 1 28.68 8.43 -25.01
CA MET A 1 28.30 7.19 -24.29
C MET A 1 27.09 7.50 -23.44
N ASN A 2 26.01 6.73 -23.56
CA ASN A 2 24.74 7.02 -22.88
C ASN A 2 24.90 6.88 -21.35
N PRO A 3 24.30 7.76 -20.52
CA PRO A 3 24.42 7.67 -19.06
C PRO A 3 23.91 6.33 -18.49
N ILE A 4 22.90 5.72 -19.12
CA ILE A 4 22.36 4.42 -18.73
C ILE A 4 23.36 3.30 -18.99
N GLN A 5 23.97 3.29 -20.18
CA GLN A 5 25.03 2.35 -20.52
C GLN A 5 26.19 2.42 -19.51
N ARG A 6 26.64 3.65 -19.18
CA ARG A 6 27.68 3.87 -18.16
C ARG A 6 27.30 3.34 -16.79
N ALA A 7 26.03 3.47 -16.40
CA ALA A 7 25.54 2.94 -15.11
C ALA A 7 25.55 1.39 -15.08
N ILE A 8 25.22 0.75 -16.19
CA ILE A 8 25.26 -0.72 -16.33
C ILE A 8 26.71 -1.22 -16.26
N GLU A 9 27.59 -0.63 -17.07
CA GLU A 9 29.01 -0.99 -17.10
C GLU A 9 29.70 -0.75 -15.76
N ALA A 10 29.34 0.31 -15.04
CA ALA A 10 29.87 0.56 -13.69
C ALA A 10 29.46 -0.52 -12.68
N LEU A 11 28.26 -1.11 -12.81
CA LEU A 11 27.83 -2.23 -11.96
C LEU A 11 28.59 -3.50 -12.33
N TYR A 12 28.79 -3.79 -13.62
CA TYR A 12 29.61 -4.92 -14.07
C TYR A 12 31.07 -4.81 -13.62
N ALA A 13 31.67 -3.63 -13.72
CA ALA A 13 33.04 -3.37 -13.24
C ALA A 13 33.18 -3.61 -11.73
N GLY A 14 32.09 -3.50 -10.97
CA GLY A 14 32.04 -3.81 -9.55
C GLY A 14 31.61 -5.24 -9.23
N GLU A 15 31.60 -6.16 -10.22
CA GLU A 15 31.15 -7.56 -10.10
C GLU A 15 29.70 -7.70 -9.60
N ARG A 16 28.84 -6.71 -9.89
CA ARG A 16 27.43 -6.70 -9.49
C ARG A 16 26.54 -7.02 -10.68
N CYS A 17 25.39 -7.60 -10.39
CA CYS A 17 24.35 -7.90 -11.36
C CYS A 17 23.45 -6.66 -11.58
N PRO A 18 23.46 -6.03 -12.76
CA PRO A 18 22.57 -4.91 -13.07
C PRO A 18 21.13 -5.38 -13.26
N ARG A 19 20.21 -4.80 -12.51
CA ARG A 19 18.76 -4.92 -12.67
C ARG A 19 18.21 -3.68 -13.34
N LEU A 20 17.60 -3.85 -14.50
CA LEU A 20 16.92 -2.82 -15.26
C LEU A 20 15.42 -2.82 -14.93
N ARG A 21 14.83 -1.63 -14.88
CA ARG A 21 13.39 -1.48 -15.05
C ARG A 21 13.07 -0.66 -16.28
N ILE A 22 12.15 -1.20 -17.07
CA ILE A 22 11.85 -0.73 -18.41
C ILE A 22 10.36 -0.46 -18.52
N ASP A 23 10.02 0.68 -19.09
CA ASP A 23 8.68 1.01 -19.54
C ASP A 23 8.37 0.24 -20.83
N VAL A 24 7.46 -0.73 -20.74
CA VAL A 24 7.08 -1.56 -21.89
C VAL A 24 6.15 -0.81 -22.85
N THR A 25 5.51 0.27 -22.38
CA THR A 25 4.54 1.05 -23.17
C THR A 25 5.21 2.05 -24.12
N HIS A 26 6.52 2.27 -24.00
CA HIS A 26 7.26 3.21 -24.84
C HIS A 26 7.27 2.78 -26.32
N GLU A 27 7.06 3.73 -27.23
CA GLU A 27 6.85 3.53 -28.69
C GLU A 27 8.00 2.86 -29.46
N GLY A 28 9.15 2.57 -28.80
CA GLY A 28 10.31 1.93 -29.43
C GLY A 28 10.69 0.59 -28.80
N VAL A 29 9.93 0.11 -27.81
CA VAL A 29 10.21 -1.19 -27.19
C VAL A 29 9.70 -2.31 -28.09
N VAL A 30 10.58 -3.24 -28.43
CA VAL A 30 10.22 -4.47 -29.14
C VAL A 30 10.26 -5.61 -28.13
N CYS A 31 9.09 -6.18 -27.84
CA CYS A 31 8.93 -7.35 -26.98
C CYS A 31 7.67 -8.11 -27.40
N PRO A 32 7.56 -9.43 -27.14
CA PRO A 32 6.36 -10.20 -27.46
C PRO A 32 5.09 -9.64 -26.79
N ASP A 33 3.95 -9.72 -27.47
CA ASP A 33 2.69 -9.11 -27.02
C ASP A 33 2.22 -9.64 -25.65
N PHE A 34 2.40 -10.92 -25.38
CA PHE A 34 2.03 -11.50 -24.07
C PHE A 34 2.86 -10.92 -22.91
N VAL A 35 4.05 -10.37 -23.17
CA VAL A 35 4.85 -9.66 -22.15
C VAL A 35 4.18 -8.34 -21.80
N ARG A 36 3.66 -7.63 -22.82
CA ARG A 36 2.89 -6.39 -22.65
C ARG A 36 1.62 -6.66 -21.85
N GLU A 37 0.90 -7.74 -22.14
CA GLU A 37 -0.33 -8.10 -21.44
C GLU A 37 -0.10 -8.53 -19.98
N ARG A 38 0.92 -9.36 -19.75
CA ARG A 38 1.22 -9.94 -18.43
C ARG A 38 1.84 -8.93 -17.47
N TRP A 39 2.72 -8.07 -17.97
CA TRP A 39 3.51 -7.15 -17.16
C TRP A 39 3.08 -5.69 -17.28
N LYS A 40 2.08 -5.41 -18.15
CA LYS A 40 1.31 -4.17 -18.35
C LYS A 40 2.13 -2.90 -18.62
N GLU A 41 2.94 -2.48 -17.67
CA GLU A 41 3.65 -1.20 -17.66
C GLU A 41 5.14 -1.35 -17.31
N GLN A 42 5.56 -2.45 -16.67
CA GLN A 42 6.93 -2.59 -16.17
C GLN A 42 7.53 -3.96 -16.48
N LEU A 43 8.65 -3.96 -17.21
CA LEU A 43 9.50 -5.13 -17.34
C LEU A 43 10.73 -4.96 -16.44
N ILE A 44 11.05 -6.01 -15.69
CA ILE A 44 12.27 -6.08 -14.88
C ILE A 44 13.19 -7.10 -15.54
N ILE A 45 14.42 -6.69 -15.81
CA ILE A 45 15.44 -7.55 -16.43
C ILE A 45 16.66 -7.56 -15.54
N ASP A 46 17.10 -8.75 -15.15
CA ASP A 46 18.37 -8.95 -14.46
C ASP A 46 19.42 -9.35 -15.50
N LEU A 47 20.45 -8.52 -15.66
CA LEU A 47 21.54 -8.75 -16.60
C LEU A 47 22.67 -9.54 -15.93
N ASP A 48 22.35 -10.76 -15.51
CA ASP A 48 23.30 -11.64 -14.81
C ASP A 48 24.46 -12.06 -15.73
N PRO A 49 25.74 -11.79 -15.37
CA PRO A 49 26.89 -12.23 -16.17
C PRO A 49 26.97 -13.76 -16.30
N SER A 50 26.38 -14.49 -15.36
CA SER A 50 26.37 -15.96 -15.35
C SER A 50 25.40 -16.55 -16.38
N TYR A 51 24.47 -15.73 -16.89
CA TYR A 51 23.54 -16.11 -17.94
C TYR A 51 24.00 -15.44 -19.24
N PRO A 52 24.32 -16.19 -20.31
CA PRO A 52 24.73 -15.60 -21.57
C PRO A 52 23.51 -15.01 -22.27
N LEU A 53 23.09 -13.83 -21.84
CA LEU A 53 22.23 -12.95 -22.62
C LEU A 53 23.10 -12.42 -23.75
N ASP A 54 22.73 -12.64 -25.02
CA ASP A 54 23.38 -12.00 -26.16
C ASP A 54 23.01 -10.51 -26.17
N LEU A 55 23.66 -9.76 -25.29
CA LEU A 55 23.36 -8.37 -25.00
C LEU A 55 24.25 -7.45 -25.84
N ALA A 56 23.63 -6.64 -26.67
CA ALA A 56 24.29 -5.66 -27.51
C ALA A 56 23.86 -4.24 -27.12
N PHE A 57 24.85 -3.40 -26.80
CA PHE A 57 24.63 -1.98 -26.59
C PHE A 57 24.74 -1.23 -27.93
N THR A 58 23.62 -0.69 -28.41
CA THR A 58 23.56 0.08 -29.65
C THR A 58 23.44 1.58 -29.37
N LYS A 59 23.53 2.40 -30.42
CA LYS A 59 23.33 3.86 -30.29
C LYS A 59 21.92 4.22 -29.80
N VAL A 60 20.92 3.37 -30.08
CA VAL A 60 19.50 3.63 -29.80
C VAL A 60 19.05 2.99 -28.49
N GLY A 61 19.64 1.86 -28.09
CA GLY A 61 19.22 1.16 -26.88
C GLY A 61 20.03 -0.08 -26.54
N VAL A 62 19.41 -0.95 -25.75
CA VAL A 62 19.89 -2.28 -25.41
C VAL A 62 19.11 -3.30 -26.23
N GLU A 63 19.81 -4.16 -26.94
CA GLU A 63 19.22 -5.33 -27.60
C GLU A 63 19.64 -6.58 -26.84
N ALA A 64 18.69 -7.48 -26.62
CA ALA A 64 18.98 -8.75 -25.96
C ALA A 64 18.02 -9.84 -26.44
N ASP A 65 18.54 -11.04 -26.63
CA ASP A 65 17.73 -12.23 -26.81
C ASP A 65 17.21 -12.73 -25.46
N LEU A 66 15.92 -12.53 -25.22
CA LEU A 66 15.27 -12.88 -23.96
C LEU A 66 14.40 -14.12 -24.14
N SER A 67 14.54 -15.08 -23.23
CA SER A 67 13.66 -16.25 -23.17
C SER A 67 12.46 -15.97 -22.29
N PHE A 68 11.28 -16.15 -22.85
CA PHE A 68 10.01 -16.01 -22.15
C PHE A 68 9.21 -17.31 -22.29
N GLY A 69 9.13 -18.10 -21.23
CA GLY A 69 8.37 -19.35 -21.24
C GLY A 69 8.88 -20.40 -22.24
N GLY A 70 10.18 -20.37 -22.58
CA GLY A 70 10.81 -21.29 -23.53
C GLY A 70 10.92 -20.75 -24.96
N HIS A 71 10.33 -19.59 -25.27
CA HIS A 71 10.51 -18.91 -26.55
C HIS A 71 11.54 -17.80 -26.42
N VAL A 72 12.61 -17.88 -27.23
CA VAL A 72 13.62 -16.81 -27.33
C VAL A 72 13.11 -15.77 -28.31
N SER A 73 13.10 -14.51 -27.89
CA SER A 73 12.70 -13.39 -28.74
C SER A 73 13.73 -12.27 -28.64
N ARG A 74 14.16 -11.77 -29.80
CA ARG A 74 15.01 -10.58 -29.88
C ARG A 74 14.23 -9.38 -29.39
N CYS A 75 14.63 -8.83 -28.26
CA CYS A 75 14.01 -7.66 -27.67
C CYS A 75 14.89 -6.44 -27.85
N VAL A 76 14.26 -5.29 -28.09
CA VAL A 76 14.93 -3.99 -28.25
C VAL A 76 14.35 -3.04 -27.22
N PHE A 77 15.21 -2.45 -26.41
CA PHE A 77 14.84 -1.49 -25.37
C PHE A 77 15.58 -0.17 -25.62
N PRO A 78 14.88 0.85 -26.14
CA PRO A 78 15.46 2.18 -26.29
C PRO A 78 15.98 2.70 -24.96
N TRP A 79 17.05 3.51 -24.98
CA TRP A 79 17.57 4.13 -23.77
C TRP A 79 16.49 4.94 -23.01
N THR A 80 15.57 5.56 -23.74
CA THR A 80 14.45 6.35 -23.19
C THR A 80 13.37 5.51 -22.49
N ALA A 81 13.36 4.19 -22.71
CA ALA A 81 12.42 3.28 -22.03
C ALA A 81 12.97 2.78 -20.69
N ILE A 82 14.28 2.88 -20.45
CA ILE A 82 14.93 2.40 -19.22
C ILE A 82 14.93 3.54 -18.19
N TYR A 83 14.20 3.36 -17.09
CA TYR A 83 14.03 4.40 -16.07
C TYR A 83 14.75 4.10 -14.75
N LEU A 84 15.22 2.86 -14.54
CA LEU A 84 16.03 2.49 -13.38
C LEU A 84 17.13 1.50 -13.80
N VAL A 85 18.35 1.77 -13.36
CA VAL A 85 19.46 0.82 -13.34
C VAL A 85 19.88 0.65 -11.88
N ALA A 86 19.69 -0.53 -11.30
CA ALA A 86 20.02 -0.80 -9.92
C ALA A 86 20.80 -2.10 -9.77
N ASP A 87 21.54 -2.23 -8.68
CA ASP A 87 22.14 -3.49 -8.27
C ASP A 87 21.03 -4.46 -7.80
N ARG A 88 21.02 -5.69 -8.33
CA ARG A 88 20.05 -6.74 -7.99
C ARG A 88 20.04 -7.05 -6.49
N GLU A 89 21.20 -7.07 -5.84
CA GLU A 89 21.32 -7.47 -4.43
C GLU A 89 20.97 -6.34 -3.48
N THR A 90 21.56 -5.16 -3.70
CA THR A 90 21.40 -4.02 -2.78
C THR A 90 20.18 -3.16 -3.09
N GLY A 91 19.62 -3.25 -4.30
CA GLY A 91 18.54 -2.40 -4.79
C GLY A 91 18.95 -0.93 -4.99
N LYS A 92 20.22 -0.59 -4.78
CA LYS A 92 20.76 0.77 -4.96
C LYS A 92 21.07 1.00 -6.43
N GLY A 93 20.72 2.16 -6.96
CA GLY A 93 20.81 2.42 -8.39
C GLY A 93 20.58 3.87 -8.78
N GLN A 94 20.70 4.13 -10.08
CA GLN A 94 20.38 5.42 -10.70
C GLN A 94 18.97 5.36 -11.28
N VAL A 95 18.16 6.36 -10.93
CA VAL A 95 16.81 6.57 -11.47
C VAL A 95 16.87 7.68 -12.51
N PHE A 96 16.39 7.40 -13.72
CA PHE A 96 16.31 8.37 -14.82
C PHE A 96 14.90 8.97 -14.84
N GLN A 97 14.72 10.10 -14.15
CA GLN A 97 13.39 10.70 -13.90
C GLN A 97 12.62 11.02 -15.19
N GLU A 98 13.33 11.44 -16.24
CA GLU A 98 12.79 11.77 -17.55
C GLU A 98 12.05 10.58 -18.18
N HIS A 99 12.54 9.36 -17.93
CA HIS A 99 12.04 8.12 -18.52
C HIS A 99 10.97 7.42 -17.68
N ILE A 100 10.65 7.92 -16.47
CA ILE A 100 9.65 7.29 -15.60
C ILE A 100 8.25 7.43 -16.25
N PRO A 101 7.51 6.32 -16.44
CA PRO A 101 6.12 6.32 -16.89
C PRO A 101 5.22 7.25 -16.07
N ALA A 102 4.28 7.94 -16.73
CA ALA A 102 3.33 8.83 -16.06
C ALA A 102 2.54 8.13 -14.94
N ALA A 103 2.17 6.86 -15.13
CA ALA A 103 1.49 6.02 -14.15
C ALA A 103 2.29 5.85 -12.83
N LEU A 104 3.63 5.87 -12.91
CA LEU A 104 4.53 5.66 -11.76
C LEU A 104 5.01 6.95 -11.12
N ARG A 105 4.92 8.09 -11.83
CA ARG A 105 5.25 9.40 -11.27
C ARG A 105 4.32 9.80 -10.13
N GLN A 106 3.10 9.26 -10.12
CA GLN A 106 2.18 9.46 -9.01
C GLN A 106 2.56 8.52 -7.85
N GLY A 107 3.45 8.99 -6.98
CA GLY A 107 3.57 8.44 -5.63
C GLY A 107 2.20 8.48 -4.91
N PRO A 108 1.99 7.70 -3.83
CA PRO A 108 0.72 7.71 -3.12
C PRO A 108 0.37 9.16 -2.75
N ALA A 109 -0.84 9.59 -3.13
CA ALA A 109 -1.28 10.97 -2.97
C ALA A 109 -0.88 11.53 -1.59
N PRO A 110 -0.31 12.75 -1.54
CA PRO A 110 0.04 13.36 -0.27
C PRO A 110 -1.19 13.36 0.62
N ALA A 111 -1.00 13.01 1.89
CA ALA A 111 -2.13 12.94 2.79
C ALA A 111 -2.82 14.31 2.82
N PRO A 112 -4.17 14.35 2.79
CA PRO A 112 -4.89 15.61 2.75
C PRO A 112 -4.45 16.46 3.95
N LYS A 113 -3.83 17.62 3.67
CA LYS A 113 -3.53 18.59 4.72
C LYS A 113 -4.87 19.05 5.29
N PRO A 114 -4.99 19.20 6.63
CA PRO A 114 -6.23 19.69 7.20
C PRO A 114 -6.57 21.06 6.58
N LYS A 115 -7.81 21.21 6.10
CA LYS A 115 -8.32 22.49 5.56
C LYS A 115 -8.23 23.57 6.65
N ALA A 116 -8.14 24.83 6.24
CA ALA A 116 -7.89 25.99 7.11
C ALA A 116 -8.89 26.16 8.29
N GLY A 117 -10.03 25.46 8.29
CA GLY A 117 -11.06 25.48 9.33
C GLY A 117 -10.77 24.64 10.60
N GLY A 118 -9.52 24.21 10.80
CA GLY A 118 -9.15 23.37 11.95
C GLY A 118 -9.65 21.93 11.84
N TYR A 119 -9.24 21.09 12.80
CA TYR A 119 -9.66 19.69 12.86
C TYR A 119 -10.00 19.26 14.28
N PHE A 120 -10.97 18.36 14.40
CA PHE A 120 -11.28 17.70 15.66
C PHE A 120 -10.56 16.36 15.73
N TRP A 121 -9.82 16.16 16.81
CA TRP A 121 -8.96 15.00 16.99
C TRP A 121 -9.61 13.93 17.88
N GLY A 122 -9.53 12.68 17.45
CA GLY A 122 -10.00 11.52 18.20
C GLY A 122 -9.02 10.35 18.12
N THR A 123 -9.01 9.51 19.15
CA THR A 123 -8.26 8.25 19.14
C THR A 123 -9.14 7.10 19.54
N GLY A 124 -8.97 5.95 18.89
CA GLY A 124 -9.66 4.73 19.28
C GLY A 124 -8.74 3.53 19.27
N ARG A 125 -9.09 2.53 20.08
CA ARG A 125 -8.33 1.28 20.22
C ARG A 125 -9.27 0.10 20.34
N ARG A 126 -9.01 -0.98 19.62
CA ARG A 126 -9.74 -2.25 19.74
C ARG A 126 -8.79 -3.41 19.50
N LYS A 127 -8.79 -4.39 20.40
CA LYS A 127 -7.78 -5.47 20.43
C LYS A 127 -6.35 -4.87 20.41
N THR A 128 -5.61 -5.07 19.33
CA THR A 128 -4.27 -4.52 19.10
C THR A 128 -4.25 -3.36 18.11
N ALA A 129 -5.40 -3.02 17.51
CA ALA A 129 -5.52 -1.93 16.55
C ALA A 129 -5.61 -0.58 17.28
N ILE A 130 -4.90 0.41 16.75
CA ILE A 130 -4.90 1.81 17.21
C ILE A 130 -5.24 2.68 16.01
N ALA A 131 -6.23 3.54 16.18
CA ALA A 131 -6.65 4.51 15.18
C ALA A 131 -6.48 5.93 15.71
N ARG A 132 -5.91 6.78 14.87
CA ARG A 132 -5.84 8.23 14.99
C ARG A 132 -6.82 8.80 13.98
N VAL A 133 -7.74 9.66 14.40
CA VAL A 133 -8.80 10.20 13.57
C VAL A 133 -8.80 11.72 13.65
N TRP A 134 -8.91 12.34 12.49
CA TRP A 134 -9.11 13.77 12.30
C TRP A 134 -10.43 13.95 11.58
N LEU A 135 -11.26 14.81 12.14
CA LEU A 135 -12.59 15.13 11.63
C LEU A 135 -12.59 16.60 11.21
N MET A 136 -12.97 16.87 9.98
CA MET A 136 -12.91 18.19 9.34
C MET A 136 -14.25 18.50 8.71
N PRO A 137 -14.73 19.76 8.69
CA PRO A 137 -15.94 20.12 7.95
C PRO A 137 -15.74 19.82 6.45
N GLY A 138 -16.70 19.14 5.83
CA GLY A 138 -16.58 18.67 4.45
C GLY A 138 -17.82 17.95 3.92
N GLU A 139 -17.65 17.11 2.91
CA GLU A 139 -18.73 16.46 2.14
C GLU A 139 -19.03 15.02 2.58
N GLY A 140 -18.34 14.53 3.62
CA GLY A 140 -18.51 13.16 4.10
C GLY A 140 -17.50 12.17 3.52
N LYS A 141 -16.35 12.62 3.04
CA LYS A 141 -15.34 11.70 2.50
C LYS A 141 -14.59 11.00 3.63
N ILE A 142 -14.54 9.67 3.60
CA ILE A 142 -13.83 8.86 4.60
C ILE A 142 -12.57 8.26 3.99
N THR A 143 -11.41 8.62 4.52
CA THR A 143 -10.11 8.12 4.06
C THR A 143 -9.35 7.44 5.19
N ILE A 144 -8.84 6.24 4.94
CA ILE A 144 -8.06 5.45 5.92
C ILE A 144 -6.70 5.11 5.31
N ASN A 145 -5.61 5.49 5.98
CA ASN A 145 -4.24 5.22 5.54
C ASN A 145 -3.97 5.64 4.08
N ARG A 146 -4.48 6.83 3.69
CA ARG A 146 -4.37 7.42 2.34
C ARG A 146 -5.08 6.63 1.23
N ARG A 147 -5.97 5.72 1.60
CA ARG A 147 -6.86 5.01 0.67
C ARG A 147 -8.30 5.31 1.02
N ASP A 148 -9.20 5.09 0.07
CA ASP A 148 -10.63 5.13 0.36
C ASP A 148 -11.00 4.07 1.41
N ALA A 149 -11.94 4.40 2.30
CA ALA A 149 -12.34 3.52 3.39
C ALA A 149 -12.96 2.21 2.88
N GLU A 150 -13.72 2.27 1.79
CA GLU A 150 -14.34 1.10 1.17
C GLU A 150 -13.30 0.12 0.64
N HIS A 151 -12.33 0.64 -0.14
CA HIS A 151 -11.20 -0.16 -0.65
C HIS A 151 -10.29 -0.69 0.47
N TYR A 152 -10.09 0.08 1.54
CA TYR A 152 -9.23 -0.33 2.65
C TYR A 152 -9.83 -1.44 3.51
N LEU A 153 -11.12 -1.32 3.86
CA LEU A 153 -11.78 -2.22 4.81
C LEU A 153 -12.29 -3.51 4.17
N THR A 154 -12.36 -3.55 2.84
CA THR A 154 -12.75 -4.63 1.91
C THR A 154 -14.15 -5.23 2.11
N ARG A 155 -14.71 -5.18 3.32
CA ARG A 155 -16.02 -5.71 3.67
C ARG A 155 -17.00 -4.57 4.00
N PRO A 156 -18.22 -4.58 3.45
CA PRO A 156 -19.20 -3.53 3.71
C PRO A 156 -19.64 -3.48 5.18
N THR A 157 -19.63 -4.60 5.89
CA THR A 157 -19.92 -4.62 7.34
C THR A 157 -18.94 -3.77 8.13
N ASN A 158 -17.66 -3.77 7.77
CA ASN A 158 -16.65 -2.95 8.44
C ASN A 158 -16.87 -1.46 8.14
N MET A 159 -17.31 -1.14 6.93
CA MET A 159 -17.66 0.24 6.54
C MET A 159 -18.84 0.76 7.39
N LYS A 160 -19.94 -0.02 7.47
CA LYS A 160 -21.08 0.31 8.33
C LYS A 160 -20.68 0.53 9.80
N PHE A 161 -19.72 -0.26 10.30
CA PHE A 161 -19.18 -0.06 11.66
C PHE A 161 -18.48 1.29 11.84
N VAL A 162 -17.76 1.77 10.82
CA VAL A 162 -17.07 3.07 10.88
C VAL A 162 -18.06 4.23 10.81
N GLU A 163 -19.13 4.09 10.02
CA GLU A 163 -20.12 5.16 9.81
C GLU A 163 -21.16 5.29 10.92
N GLN A 164 -21.38 4.24 11.74
CA GLN A 164 -22.31 4.24 12.88
C GLN A 164 -22.39 5.56 13.68
N PRO A 165 -21.27 6.13 14.18
CA PRO A 165 -21.31 7.38 14.94
C PRO A 165 -21.72 8.63 14.14
N LEU A 166 -21.47 8.63 12.83
CA LEU A 166 -21.90 9.71 11.95
C LEU A 166 -23.39 9.63 11.65
N TYR A 167 -23.93 8.41 11.51
CA TYR A 167 -25.36 8.18 11.39
C TYR A 167 -26.12 8.48 12.69
N SER A 168 -25.58 8.11 13.84
CA SER A 168 -26.25 8.38 15.12
C SER A 168 -26.38 9.86 15.46
N THR A 169 -25.63 10.74 14.79
CA THR A 169 -25.62 12.18 15.04
C THR A 169 -26.10 12.99 13.82
N ASP A 170 -26.56 12.32 12.76
CA ASP A 170 -26.91 12.94 11.47
C ASP A 170 -25.85 13.94 10.96
N THR A 171 -24.59 13.50 11.04
CA THR A 171 -23.41 14.29 10.64
C THR A 171 -22.62 13.68 9.48
N ARG A 172 -23.17 12.65 8.83
CA ARG A 172 -22.51 11.89 7.74
C ARG A 172 -22.08 12.75 6.55
N GLU A 173 -22.87 13.77 6.21
CA GLU A 173 -22.63 14.67 5.09
C GLU A 173 -21.91 15.96 5.49
N LYS A 174 -21.68 16.18 6.79
CA LYS A 174 -21.12 17.43 7.33
C LYS A 174 -19.61 17.37 7.52
N TYR A 175 -19.05 16.18 7.67
CA TYR A 175 -17.65 16.00 8.05
C TYR A 175 -16.91 14.99 7.19
N ASP A 176 -15.75 15.41 6.70
CA ASP A 176 -14.73 14.52 6.16
C ASP A 176 -13.96 13.86 7.31
N VAL A 177 -13.71 12.58 7.16
CA VAL A 177 -12.96 11.77 8.12
C VAL A 177 -11.64 11.34 7.50
N TRP A 178 -10.55 11.73 8.14
CA TRP A 178 -9.23 11.20 7.83
C TRP A 178 -8.70 10.38 9.00
N ALA A 179 -8.30 9.15 8.73
CA ALA A 179 -7.82 8.24 9.76
C ALA A 179 -6.49 7.59 9.40
N THR A 180 -5.61 7.43 10.40
CA THR A 180 -4.46 6.53 10.34
C THR A 180 -4.67 5.38 11.30
N ALA A 181 -4.65 4.15 10.79
CA ALA A 181 -4.87 2.94 11.56
C ALA A 181 -3.65 2.03 11.49
N LYS A 182 -3.19 1.54 12.65
CA LYS A 182 -2.05 0.62 12.75
C LYS A 182 -2.33 -0.54 13.72
N GLY A 183 -1.73 -1.69 13.43
CA GLY A 183 -1.86 -2.90 14.24
C GLY A 183 -3.20 -3.61 14.09
N GLY A 184 -3.28 -4.84 14.61
CA GLY A 184 -4.48 -5.68 14.51
C GLY A 184 -4.80 -6.12 13.09
N GLY A 185 -6.08 -6.44 12.84
CA GLY A 185 -6.62 -6.71 11.49
C GLY A 185 -7.78 -5.77 11.17
N LEU A 186 -8.31 -5.85 9.94
CA LEU A 186 -9.29 -4.90 9.39
C LEU A 186 -10.51 -4.65 10.29
N SER A 187 -11.13 -5.70 10.84
CA SER A 187 -12.28 -5.57 11.75
C SER A 187 -11.91 -4.90 13.09
N GLY A 188 -10.69 -5.13 13.58
CA GLY A 188 -10.17 -4.44 14.76
C GLY A 188 -9.92 -2.97 14.48
N GLN A 189 -9.37 -2.66 13.31
CA GLN A 189 -9.11 -1.30 12.86
C GLN A 189 -10.42 -0.53 12.63
N ALA A 190 -11.42 -1.11 11.96
CA ALA A 190 -12.74 -0.50 11.80
C ALA A 190 -13.36 -0.11 13.15
N GLY A 191 -13.33 -1.02 14.13
CA GLY A 191 -13.83 -0.71 15.48
C GLY A 191 -12.99 0.33 16.24
N ALA A 192 -11.69 0.42 15.97
CA ALA A 192 -10.84 1.46 16.52
C ALA A 192 -11.15 2.83 15.87
N VAL A 193 -11.36 2.89 14.55
CA VAL A 193 -11.75 4.11 13.84
C VAL A 193 -13.11 4.60 14.31
N ARG A 194 -14.10 3.70 14.47
CA ARG A 194 -15.43 4.01 15.03
C ARG A 194 -15.33 4.77 16.36
N LEU A 195 -14.55 4.25 17.31
CA LEU A 195 -14.35 4.89 18.61
C LEU A 195 -13.60 6.24 18.48
N GLY A 196 -12.67 6.33 17.52
CA GLY A 196 -11.97 7.57 17.21
C GLY A 196 -12.91 8.66 16.70
N ILE A 197 -13.81 8.33 15.77
CA ILE A 197 -14.82 9.25 15.24
C ILE A 197 -15.75 9.71 16.36
N ALA A 198 -16.31 8.80 17.15
CA ALA A 198 -17.20 9.14 18.26
C ALA A 198 -16.54 10.12 19.26
N ARG A 199 -15.24 9.95 19.54
CA ARG A 199 -14.48 10.87 20.40
C ARG A 199 -14.16 12.20 19.75
N ALA A 200 -13.98 12.24 18.43
CA ALA A 200 -13.80 13.48 17.70
C ALA A 200 -15.11 14.28 17.66
N LEU A 201 -16.25 13.62 17.43
CA LEU A 201 -17.59 14.24 17.45
C LEU A 201 -17.92 14.89 18.81
N LEU A 202 -17.52 14.27 19.92
CA LEU A 202 -17.69 14.89 21.25
C LEU A 202 -16.92 16.22 21.42
N ARG A 203 -15.86 16.44 20.64
CA ARG A 203 -15.12 17.70 20.65
C ARG A 203 -15.74 18.75 19.75
N VAL A 204 -16.57 18.32 18.79
CA VAL A 204 -17.38 19.19 17.94
C VAL A 204 -18.53 19.76 18.76
N ASN A 205 -19.36 18.87 19.32
CA ASN A 205 -20.47 19.24 20.18
C ASN A 205 -20.61 18.21 21.32
N GLY A 206 -20.65 18.71 22.55
CA GLY A 206 -20.80 17.90 23.76
C GLY A 206 -22.18 17.27 23.92
N GLU A 207 -23.21 17.80 23.24
CA GLU A 207 -24.60 17.34 23.32
C GLU A 207 -24.77 15.93 22.75
N TYR A 208 -23.97 15.56 21.74
CA TYR A 208 -23.96 14.22 21.14
C TYR A 208 -23.59 13.11 22.13
N ARG A 209 -23.12 13.43 23.33
CA ARG A 209 -22.77 12.44 24.34
C ARG A 209 -23.93 11.55 24.72
N GLY A 210 -25.15 12.08 24.80
CA GLY A 210 -26.34 11.30 25.15
C GLY A 210 -26.58 10.16 24.17
N GLU A 211 -26.71 10.52 22.89
CA GLU A 211 -26.94 9.60 21.76
C GLU A 211 -25.78 8.62 21.55
N LEU A 212 -24.54 9.10 21.55
CA LEU A 212 -23.37 8.24 21.35
C LEU A 212 -23.15 7.25 22.51
N LYS A 213 -23.57 7.61 23.73
CA LYS A 213 -23.50 6.74 24.91
C LYS A 213 -24.60 5.68 24.88
N SER A 214 -25.84 6.05 24.58
CA SER A 214 -26.96 5.10 24.47
C SER A 214 -26.73 4.10 23.34
N ALA A 215 -26.16 4.53 22.21
CA ALA A 215 -25.77 3.67 21.10
C ALA A 215 -24.53 2.80 21.38
N GLY A 216 -23.87 2.94 22.54
CA GLY A 216 -22.71 2.12 22.93
C GLY A 216 -21.44 2.41 22.12
N GLN A 217 -21.31 3.59 21.53
CA GLN A 217 -20.21 3.95 20.62
C GLN A 217 -19.02 4.58 21.33
N LEU A 218 -19.22 5.13 22.53
CA LEU A 218 -18.16 5.70 23.38
C LEU A 218 -17.41 4.64 24.21
N THR A 219 -18.00 3.47 24.40
CA THR A 219 -17.42 2.40 25.21
C THR A 219 -16.33 1.68 24.42
N ARG A 220 -15.13 1.63 24.99
CA ARG A 220 -14.04 0.83 24.44
C ARG A 220 -14.32 -0.66 24.68
N ASP A 221 -14.35 -1.45 23.61
CA ASP A 221 -14.41 -2.92 23.69
C ASP A 221 -13.15 -3.47 24.40
N PRO A 222 -13.28 -4.02 25.63
CA PRO A 222 -12.14 -4.49 26.41
C PRO A 222 -11.65 -5.87 25.99
N ARG A 223 -12.37 -6.59 25.11
CA ARG A 223 -12.05 -7.97 24.72
C ARG A 223 -10.67 -8.03 24.07
N LYS A 224 -9.77 -8.82 24.67
CA LYS A 224 -8.41 -9.10 24.18
C LYS A 224 -8.23 -10.61 24.00
N LYS A 225 -7.35 -11.01 23.08
CA LYS A 225 -6.99 -12.42 22.90
C LYS A 225 -6.39 -12.95 24.19
N GLU A 226 -7.04 -13.95 24.80
CA GLU A 226 -6.47 -14.68 25.94
C GLU A 226 -5.18 -15.39 25.50
N ARG A 227 -4.14 -15.34 26.35
CA ARG A 227 -2.89 -16.07 26.08
C ARG A 227 -3.10 -17.58 26.14
N LYS A 228 -2.25 -18.34 25.45
CA LYS A 228 -2.15 -19.79 25.67
C LYS A 228 -1.66 -20.06 27.10
N LYS A 229 -2.37 -20.93 27.82
CA LYS A 229 -1.97 -21.38 29.16
C LYS A 229 -1.11 -22.65 29.02
N TYR A 230 -0.17 -22.86 29.95
CA TYR A 230 0.66 -24.07 29.95
C TYR A 230 -0.22 -25.33 30.12
N GLY A 231 0.22 -26.46 29.57
CA GLY A 231 -0.55 -27.72 29.61
C GLY A 231 -1.86 -27.70 28.82
N ARG A 232 -2.12 -26.67 27.99
CA ARG A 232 -3.32 -26.55 27.16
C ARG A 232 -2.97 -26.36 25.69
N ARG A 233 -3.80 -26.87 24.78
CA ARG A 233 -3.66 -26.66 23.33
C ARG A 233 -3.92 -25.20 22.94
N GLY A 234 -4.82 -24.52 23.65
CA GLY A 234 -5.15 -23.10 23.46
C GLY A 234 -5.37 -22.34 24.77
N ALA A 235 -6.08 -21.21 24.72
CA ALA A 235 -6.44 -20.46 25.94
C ALA A 235 -7.31 -21.30 26.90
N ARG A 236 -8.27 -22.03 26.34
CA ARG A 236 -9.20 -22.89 27.09
C ARG A 236 -9.21 -24.35 26.63
N ALA A 237 -8.88 -24.62 25.36
CA ALA A 237 -8.85 -25.97 24.79
C ALA A 237 -7.83 -26.86 25.51
N ARG A 238 -8.30 -27.96 26.10
CA ARG A 238 -7.50 -28.96 26.79
C ARG A 238 -7.18 -30.14 25.85
N PHE A 239 -6.15 -30.91 26.18
CA PHE A 239 -5.95 -32.22 25.58
C PHE A 239 -7.00 -33.20 26.14
N GLN A 240 -7.24 -34.29 25.41
CA GLN A 240 -8.14 -35.36 25.87
C GLN A 240 -7.59 -35.97 27.16
N PHE A 241 -8.46 -36.16 28.15
CA PHE A 241 -8.12 -36.76 29.44
C PHE A 241 -8.50 -38.25 29.45
N SER A 242 -7.58 -39.12 29.91
CA SER A 242 -7.84 -40.54 30.13
C SER A 242 -7.96 -40.85 31.62
N LYS A 243 -9.12 -41.38 32.05
CA LYS A 243 -9.48 -41.60 33.48
C LYS A 243 -9.02 -42.95 34.07
N ARG A 244 -8.27 -43.78 33.33
CA ARG A 244 -7.96 -45.18 33.69
C ARG A 244 -7.68 -45.41 35.18
#